data_AF-A0A0D0E598-F1
#
_entry.id   AF-A0A0D0E598-F1
#
_cell.length_a   1.000
_cell.length_b   1.000
_cell.length_c   1.000
_cell.angle_alpha   90.00
_cell.angle_beta   90.00
_cell.angle_gamma   90.00
#
_symmetry.space_group_name_H-M   'P 1'
#
loop_
_entity.id
_entity.type
_entity.pdbx_description
1 polymer ?
#
loop_
_entity_poly.entity_id
_entity_poly.type
_entity_poly.pdbx_seq_one_letter_code
_entity_poly.pdbx_strand_id
1 'polypeptide(L)'
;LGKLPLCPRCGHSLMMDKIAINEEAYYKKSSNSIGGLCCDHAGLIDIKLTDYKTITNALQAVHDESPVCHYGKEATVAAIAAFSPENYTPLPILVSPTCKSERADCGERLLQMILECWHTHPDKEAKFGPVWCFSTEGDSTCQVACHSLFMKYDLDPSSELYEKLSCLAGLNLKFGAHLITMDFDPKHLVK
;
A
#
# COMPACT_ATOMS: atom_id res chain seq x y z
N LEU A 1 -26.03 -6.03 -9.31
CA LEU A 1 -25.24 -5.38 -8.24
C LEU A 1 -26.20 -4.87 -7.17
N GLY A 2 -26.19 -5.48 -5.99
CA GLY A 2 -27.02 -5.02 -4.87
C GLY A 2 -26.58 -3.62 -4.41
N LYS A 3 -27.54 -2.76 -4.07
CA LYS A 3 -27.24 -1.48 -3.43
C LYS A 3 -26.53 -1.79 -2.11
N LEU A 4 -25.24 -1.45 -2.03
CA LEU A 4 -24.56 -1.38 -0.74
C LEU A 4 -25.41 -0.47 0.16
N PRO A 5 -25.73 -0.87 1.40
CA PRO A 5 -26.49 -0.03 2.31
C PRO A 5 -25.80 1.33 2.43
N LEU A 6 -26.59 2.40 2.55
CA LEU A 6 -26.09 3.75 2.85
C LEU A 6 -25.46 3.72 4.24
N CYS A 7 -24.20 3.30 4.30
CA CYS A 7 -23.41 3.39 5.52
C CYS A 7 -23.11 4.87 5.76
N PRO A 8 -23.35 5.41 6.96
CA PRO A 8 -22.96 6.77 7.28
C PRO A 8 -21.46 6.96 7.03
N ARG A 9 -21.08 8.15 6.53
CA ARG A 9 -19.66 8.46 6.30
C ARG A 9 -18.88 8.30 7.59
N CYS A 10 -17.78 7.57 7.53
CA CYS A 10 -16.91 7.28 8.68
C CYS A 10 -15.44 7.42 8.30
N GLY A 11 -14.59 7.43 9.32
CA GLY A 11 -13.15 7.35 9.12
C GLY A 11 -12.72 5.96 8.69
N HIS A 12 -11.58 5.87 8.01
CA HIS A 12 -11.01 4.60 7.56
C HIS A 12 -9.55 4.45 7.99
N SER A 13 -9.11 3.21 8.14
CA SER A 13 -7.70 2.83 8.24
C SER A 13 -7.25 2.22 6.93
N LEU A 14 -6.13 2.71 6.39
CA LEU A 14 -5.39 2.03 5.33
C LEU A 14 -4.36 1.12 5.99
N MET A 15 -4.46 -0.18 5.76
CA MET A 15 -3.57 -1.18 6.33
C MET A 15 -2.70 -1.78 5.23
N MET A 16 -1.42 -1.95 5.48
CA MET A 16 -0.50 -2.58 4.54
C MET A 16 0.47 -3.53 5.25
N ASP A 17 0.56 -4.75 4.72
CA ASP A 17 1.39 -5.82 5.25
C ASP A 17 2.06 -6.60 4.11
N LYS A 18 3.09 -7.38 4.43
CA LYS A 18 3.77 -8.27 3.48
C LYS A 18 3.52 -9.72 3.87
N ILE A 19 3.20 -10.55 2.88
CA ILE A 19 3.07 -12.00 3.05
C ILE A 19 4.08 -12.71 2.16
N ALA A 20 4.74 -13.74 2.68
CA ALA A 20 5.59 -14.60 1.87
C ALA A 20 4.77 -15.33 0.79
N ILE A 21 5.31 -15.40 -0.42
CA ILE A 21 4.71 -16.11 -1.56
C ILE A 21 5.73 -17.08 -2.16
N ASN A 22 5.26 -17.99 -3.01
CA ASN A 22 6.15 -18.86 -3.77
C ASN A 22 6.93 -18.05 -4.82
N GLU A 23 8.25 -18.27 -4.86
CA GLU A 23 9.15 -17.68 -5.85
C GLU A 23 9.03 -18.41 -7.20
N GLU A 24 7.88 -18.29 -7.86
CA GLU A 24 7.59 -18.99 -9.11
C GLU A 24 6.87 -18.11 -10.13
N ALA A 25 7.25 -18.25 -11.40
CA ALA A 25 6.46 -17.72 -12.51
C ALA A 25 5.33 -18.66 -12.88
N TYR A 26 4.20 -18.09 -13.27
CA TYR A 26 3.06 -18.84 -13.80
C TYR A 26 2.53 -18.18 -15.07
N TYR A 27 1.86 -18.99 -15.90
CA TYR A 27 1.17 -18.49 -17.07
C TYR A 27 -0.20 -17.93 -16.72
N LYS A 28 -0.38 -16.61 -16.91
CA LYS A 28 -1.66 -15.93 -16.74
C LYS A 28 -2.45 -15.95 -18.04
N LYS A 29 -3.30 -16.98 -18.18
CA LYS A 29 -4.12 -17.22 -19.38
C LYS A 29 -4.99 -16.02 -19.79
N SER A 30 -5.56 -15.29 -18.83
CA SER A 30 -6.49 -14.19 -19.12
C SER A 30 -5.85 -12.99 -19.84
N SER A 31 -4.56 -12.79 -19.66
CA SER A 31 -3.81 -11.68 -20.26
C SER A 31 -2.72 -12.13 -21.22
N ASN A 32 -2.64 -13.44 -21.51
CA ASN A 32 -1.56 -14.09 -22.25
C ASN A 32 -0.18 -13.58 -21.80
N SER A 33 0.10 -13.67 -20.50
CA SER A 33 1.31 -13.07 -19.92
C SER A 33 1.93 -13.91 -18.81
N ILE A 34 3.17 -13.59 -18.47
CA ILE A 34 3.87 -14.13 -17.30
C ILE A 34 3.34 -13.44 -16.04
N GLY A 35 3.03 -14.21 -15.00
CA GLY A 35 2.75 -13.75 -13.65
C GLY A 35 3.80 -14.26 -12.66
N GLY A 36 3.79 -13.75 -11.43
CA GLY A 36 4.74 -14.16 -10.38
C GLY A 36 6.06 -13.39 -10.34
N LEU A 37 6.21 -12.38 -11.21
CA LEU A 37 7.35 -11.46 -11.20
C LEU A 37 7.11 -10.30 -10.25
N CYS A 38 8.16 -9.75 -9.66
CA CYS A 38 8.06 -8.59 -8.78
C CYS A 38 7.63 -7.32 -9.54
N CYS A 39 6.80 -6.50 -8.90
CA CYS A 39 6.17 -5.33 -9.51
C CYS A 39 7.19 -4.27 -9.98
N ASP A 40 8.24 -4.04 -9.20
CA ASP A 40 9.26 -3.01 -9.49
C ASP A 40 10.07 -3.31 -10.76
N HIS A 41 10.26 -4.60 -11.11
CA HIS A 41 11.11 -5.00 -12.24
C HIS A 41 10.33 -5.64 -13.39
N ALA A 42 9.09 -6.08 -13.18
CA ALA A 42 8.29 -6.69 -14.25
C ALA A 42 8.05 -5.74 -15.44
N GLY A 43 8.03 -4.42 -15.20
CA GLY A 43 7.90 -3.40 -16.26
C GLY A 43 9.13 -3.22 -17.14
N LEU A 44 10.28 -3.82 -16.77
CA LEU A 44 11.53 -3.73 -17.54
C LEU A 44 11.61 -4.77 -18.67
N ILE A 45 10.68 -5.73 -18.69
CA ILE A 45 10.65 -6.81 -19.69
C ILE A 45 9.28 -6.91 -20.34
N ASP A 46 9.23 -7.49 -21.55
CA ASP A 46 7.96 -7.84 -22.16
C ASP A 46 7.43 -9.13 -21.52
N ILE A 47 6.38 -8.98 -20.72
CA ILE A 47 5.71 -10.09 -20.05
C ILE A 47 4.65 -10.76 -20.93
N LYS A 48 4.38 -10.27 -22.15
CA LYS A 48 3.40 -10.85 -23.06
C LYS A 48 3.97 -12.06 -23.79
N LEU A 49 3.24 -13.16 -23.79
CA LEU A 49 3.67 -14.38 -24.46
C LEU A 49 3.19 -14.38 -25.93
N THR A 50 3.80 -13.53 -26.75
CA THR A 50 3.46 -13.40 -28.18
C THR A 50 4.17 -14.41 -29.06
N ASP A 51 5.42 -14.75 -28.71
CA ASP A 51 6.28 -15.63 -29.47
C ASP A 51 7.38 -16.25 -28.60
N TYR A 52 8.12 -17.19 -29.19
CA TYR A 52 9.19 -17.91 -28.50
C TYR A 52 10.33 -16.98 -28.05
N LYS A 53 10.65 -15.94 -28.83
CA LYS A 53 11.74 -15.02 -28.51
C LYS A 53 11.40 -14.21 -27.26
N THR A 54 10.16 -13.75 -27.10
CA THR A 54 9.73 -13.05 -25.87
C THR A 54 9.84 -13.96 -24.65
N ILE A 55 9.48 -15.24 -24.78
CA ILE A 55 9.66 -16.23 -23.70
C ILE A 55 11.14 -16.38 -23.33
N THR A 56 12.02 -16.55 -24.33
CA THR A 56 13.47 -16.69 -24.08
C THR A 56 14.07 -15.44 -23.44
N ASN A 57 13.67 -14.26 -23.89
CA ASN A 57 14.13 -12.99 -23.32
C ASN A 57 13.69 -12.83 -21.86
N ALA A 58 12.44 -13.19 -21.54
CA ALA A 58 11.95 -13.13 -20.16
C ALA A 58 12.70 -14.14 -19.26
N LEU A 59 13.01 -15.34 -19.78
CA LEU A 59 13.80 -16.34 -19.07
C LEU A 59 15.22 -15.82 -18.76
N GLN A 60 15.90 -15.26 -19.76
CA GLN A 60 17.23 -14.66 -19.60
C GLN A 60 17.20 -13.51 -18.59
N ALA A 61 16.22 -12.61 -18.69
CA ALA A 61 16.09 -11.48 -17.78
C ALA A 61 15.95 -11.86 -16.30
N VAL A 62 15.42 -13.06 -16.02
CA VAL A 62 15.24 -13.58 -14.65
C VAL A 62 16.38 -14.49 -14.20
N HIS A 63 17.09 -15.15 -15.12
CA HIS A 63 18.07 -16.21 -14.81
C HIS A 63 19.52 -15.95 -15.25
N ASP A 64 19.80 -14.83 -15.94
CA ASP A 64 21.17 -14.44 -16.27
C ASP A 64 22.00 -14.15 -15.01
N GLU A 65 23.34 -14.06 -15.16
CA GLU A 65 24.26 -13.76 -14.06
C GLU A 65 23.98 -12.42 -13.37
N SER A 66 23.40 -11.47 -14.13
CA SER A 66 22.93 -10.17 -13.63
C SER A 66 21.46 -9.99 -14.02
N PRO A 67 20.52 -10.56 -13.23
CA PRO A 67 19.11 -10.53 -13.56
C PRO A 67 18.57 -9.10 -13.49
N VAL A 68 17.79 -8.71 -14.50
CA VAL A 68 17.11 -7.41 -14.56
C VAL A 68 15.66 -7.51 -14.08
N CYS A 69 15.17 -8.72 -13.87
CA CYS A 69 13.86 -9.02 -13.31
C CYS A 69 13.96 -10.16 -12.28
N HIS A 70 13.05 -10.19 -11.32
CA HIS A 70 13.06 -11.18 -10.23
C HIS A 70 11.67 -11.77 -10.01
N TYR A 71 11.63 -12.99 -9.51
CA TYR A 71 10.41 -13.54 -8.91
C TYR A 71 9.98 -12.72 -7.70
N GLY A 72 8.67 -12.66 -7.49
CA GLY A 72 8.11 -12.19 -6.23
C GLY A 72 8.45 -13.18 -5.11
N LYS A 73 9.00 -12.67 -4.02
CA LYS A 73 9.29 -13.42 -2.79
C LYS A 73 8.25 -13.15 -1.70
N GLU A 74 7.75 -11.92 -1.68
CA GLU A 74 6.66 -11.49 -0.84
C GLU A 74 5.59 -10.82 -1.69
N ALA A 75 4.41 -10.62 -1.15
CA ALA A 75 3.38 -9.77 -1.70
C ALA A 75 2.99 -8.71 -0.68
N THR A 76 3.13 -7.45 -1.06
CA THR A 76 2.51 -6.33 -0.36
C THR A 76 1.00 -6.41 -0.58
N VAL A 77 0.26 -6.53 0.52
CA VAL A 77 -1.21 -6.51 0.53
C VAL A 77 -1.64 -5.23 1.22
N ALA A 78 -2.51 -4.46 0.56
CA ALA A 78 -3.12 -3.29 1.17
C ALA A 78 -4.64 -3.45 1.21
N ALA A 79 -5.25 -3.04 2.32
CA ALA A 79 -6.68 -3.05 2.53
C ALA A 79 -7.15 -1.77 3.22
N ILE A 80 -8.40 -1.39 2.98
CA ILE A 80 -9.04 -0.26 3.65
C ILE A 80 -10.18 -0.80 4.51
N ALA A 81 -10.21 -0.43 5.79
CA ALA A 81 -11.26 -0.80 6.72
C ALA A 81 -11.92 0.43 7.34
N ALA A 82 -13.24 0.37 7.50
CA ALA A 82 -14.02 1.43 8.14
C ALA A 82 -13.93 1.35 9.67
N PHE A 83 -13.77 2.51 10.32
CA PHE A 83 -14.01 2.67 11.76
C PHE A 83 -15.51 2.74 12.01
N SER A 84 -16.18 1.59 11.93
CA SER A 84 -17.62 1.47 12.08
C SER A 84 -17.98 0.21 12.87
N PRO A 85 -19.01 0.24 13.72
CA PRO A 85 -19.53 -0.98 14.36
C PRO A 85 -20.18 -1.94 13.34
N GLU A 86 -20.57 -1.42 12.17
CA GLU A 86 -21.21 -2.16 11.09
C GLU A 86 -20.39 -2.07 9.80
N ASN A 87 -20.31 -3.15 9.01
CA ASN A 87 -19.58 -3.18 7.74
C ASN A 87 -18.08 -2.80 7.84
N TYR A 88 -17.41 -3.21 8.92
CA TYR A 88 -15.97 -2.99 9.15
C TYR A 88 -15.05 -3.97 8.39
N THR A 89 -15.61 -4.77 7.46
CA THR A 89 -14.84 -5.75 6.70
C THR A 89 -13.75 -5.04 5.90
N PRO A 90 -12.47 -5.39 6.10
CA PRO A 90 -11.38 -4.84 5.30
C PRO A 90 -11.60 -5.16 3.81
N LEU A 91 -11.48 -4.14 2.97
CA LEU A 91 -11.57 -4.27 1.52
C LEU A 91 -10.15 -4.31 0.94
N PRO A 92 -9.69 -5.47 0.42
CA PRO A 92 -8.40 -5.53 -0.25
C PRO A 92 -8.42 -4.64 -1.50
N ILE A 93 -7.43 -3.76 -1.61
CA ILE A 93 -7.28 -2.82 -2.72
C ILE A 93 -6.02 -3.07 -3.54
N LEU A 94 -5.04 -3.77 -2.97
CA LEU A 94 -3.77 -4.07 -3.62
C LEU A 94 -3.26 -5.43 -3.19
N VAL A 95 -2.75 -6.18 -4.17
CA VAL A 95 -1.83 -7.29 -3.96
C VAL A 95 -0.70 -7.12 -4.97
N SER A 96 0.51 -6.88 -4.49
CA SER A 96 1.65 -6.56 -5.33
C SER A 96 2.88 -7.38 -4.95
N PRO A 97 3.39 -8.27 -5.83
CA PRO A 97 4.59 -9.05 -5.53
C PRO A 97 5.84 -8.17 -5.45
N THR A 98 6.72 -8.43 -4.47
CA THR A 98 7.99 -7.74 -4.24
C THR A 98 9.15 -8.74 -4.15
N CYS A 99 10.37 -8.29 -4.44
CA CYS A 99 11.57 -9.16 -4.43
C CYS A 99 12.50 -8.91 -3.24
N LYS A 100 12.06 -8.16 -2.21
CA LYS A 100 12.87 -7.66 -1.07
C LYS A 100 13.97 -6.67 -1.45
N SER A 101 13.98 -6.24 -2.72
CA SER A 101 14.87 -5.19 -3.22
C SER A 101 14.10 -3.88 -3.42
N GLU A 102 12.87 -3.80 -2.91
CA GLU A 102 12.10 -2.57 -2.96
C GLU A 102 12.84 -1.43 -2.27
N ARG A 103 12.74 -0.25 -2.88
CA ARG A 103 13.31 0.98 -2.36
C ARG A 103 12.20 1.77 -1.66
N ALA A 104 12.57 2.52 -0.62
CA ALA A 104 11.59 3.31 0.14
C ALA A 104 10.82 4.31 -0.75
N ASP A 105 11.44 4.84 -1.81
CA ASP A 105 10.78 5.73 -2.77
C ASP A 105 9.69 5.05 -3.60
N CYS A 106 9.83 3.75 -3.92
CA CYS A 106 8.77 2.98 -4.56
C CYS A 106 7.57 2.81 -3.62
N GLY A 107 7.83 2.47 -2.35
CA GLY A 107 6.79 2.35 -1.32
C GLY A 107 6.07 3.68 -1.06
N GLU A 108 6.81 4.79 -0.98
CA GLU A 108 6.26 6.14 -0.84
C GLU A 108 5.32 6.49 -1.99
N ARG A 109 5.75 6.27 -3.25
CA ARG A 109 4.94 6.54 -4.44
C ARG A 109 3.66 5.69 -4.48
N LEU A 110 3.77 4.42 -4.10
CA LEU A 110 2.63 3.51 -4.05
C LEU A 110 1.59 3.99 -3.02
N LEU A 111 2.03 4.32 -1.81
CA LEU A 111 1.16 4.83 -0.76
C LEU A 111 0.52 6.16 -1.14
N GLN A 112 1.31 7.09 -1.69
CA GLN A 112 0.81 8.37 -2.18
C GLN A 112 -0.27 8.17 -3.26
N MET A 113 -0.02 7.30 -4.24
CA MET A 113 -0.99 6.99 -5.29
C MET A 113 -2.30 6.43 -4.70
N ILE A 114 -2.23 5.53 -3.71
CA ILE A 114 -3.43 4.98 -3.06
C ILE A 114 -4.23 6.07 -2.36
N LEU A 115 -3.56 6.91 -1.56
CA LEU A 115 -4.19 7.98 -0.79
C LEU A 115 -4.79 9.06 -1.69
N GLU A 116 -4.06 9.51 -2.72
CA GLU A 116 -4.57 10.46 -3.71
C GLU A 116 -5.76 9.88 -4.48
N CYS A 117 -5.69 8.60 -4.85
CA CYS A 117 -6.79 7.93 -5.53
C CYS A 117 -7.99 7.75 -4.60
N TRP A 118 -7.82 7.61 -3.27
CA TRP A 118 -8.91 7.61 -2.30
C TRP A 118 -9.57 8.99 -2.17
N HIS A 119 -8.74 10.01 -2.04
CA HIS A 119 -9.18 11.39 -1.82
C HIS A 119 -9.92 11.97 -3.02
N THR A 120 -9.42 11.74 -4.24
CA THR A 120 -9.93 12.40 -5.45
C THR A 120 -11.04 11.65 -6.17
N HIS A 121 -11.20 10.35 -5.95
CA HIS A 121 -12.17 9.54 -6.71
C HIS A 121 -13.60 9.73 -6.17
N PRO A 122 -14.61 9.99 -7.03
CA PRO A 122 -15.97 10.32 -6.60
C PRO A 122 -16.66 9.21 -5.79
N ASP A 123 -16.37 7.94 -6.12
CA ASP A 123 -16.90 6.79 -5.39
C ASP A 123 -16.08 6.38 -4.16
N LYS A 124 -15.21 7.24 -3.62
CA LYS A 124 -14.35 6.91 -2.46
C LYS A 124 -14.58 7.86 -1.29
N GLU A 125 -13.68 8.80 -1.00
CA GLU A 125 -13.79 9.65 0.20
C GLU A 125 -15.11 10.44 0.28
N ALA A 126 -15.61 10.93 -0.86
CA ALA A 126 -16.88 11.65 -0.92
C ALA A 126 -18.08 10.77 -0.50
N LYS A 127 -17.98 9.45 -0.76
CA LYS A 127 -19.04 8.47 -0.51
C LYS A 127 -18.90 7.78 0.83
N PHE A 128 -17.70 7.37 1.20
CA PHE A 128 -17.41 6.56 2.37
C PHE A 128 -16.83 7.37 3.54
N GLY A 129 -16.08 8.44 3.25
CA GLY A 129 -15.39 9.25 4.24
C GLY A 129 -13.86 9.15 4.14
N PRO A 130 -13.12 9.97 4.92
CA PRO A 130 -11.67 10.10 4.80
C PRO A 130 -10.93 8.90 5.39
N VAL A 131 -9.67 8.74 4.97
CA VAL A 131 -8.69 7.92 5.70
C VAL A 131 -8.17 8.75 6.87
N TRP A 132 -8.15 8.17 8.07
CA TRP A 132 -7.62 8.82 9.28
C TRP A 132 -6.23 8.34 9.64
N CYS A 133 -5.94 7.06 9.43
CA CYS A 133 -4.65 6.50 9.75
C CYS A 133 -4.16 5.48 8.72
N PHE A 134 -2.86 5.29 8.72
CA PHE A 134 -2.16 4.24 8.02
C PHE A 134 -1.50 3.29 9.01
N SER A 135 -1.74 1.98 8.90
CA SER A 135 -1.21 0.95 9.80
C SER A 135 -0.34 -0.06 9.04
N THR A 136 0.83 -0.39 9.60
CA THR A 136 1.77 -1.36 9.00
C THR A 136 2.53 -2.18 10.06
N GLU A 137 3.12 -3.32 9.66
CA GLU A 137 3.99 -4.17 10.52
C GLU A 137 5.36 -3.53 10.84
N GLY A 138 5.72 -2.46 10.14
CA GLY A 138 6.89 -1.64 10.49
C GLY A 138 8.22 -2.17 9.95
N ASP A 139 8.24 -2.81 8.78
CA ASP A 139 9.50 -3.08 8.09
C ASP A 139 10.29 -1.78 7.86
N SER A 140 11.62 -1.83 7.97
CA SER A 140 12.46 -0.62 8.01
C SER A 140 12.33 0.24 6.74
N THR A 141 12.17 -0.39 5.57
CA THR A 141 11.97 0.31 4.30
C THR A 141 10.62 1.04 4.28
N CYS A 142 9.55 0.38 4.72
CA CYS A 142 8.23 0.99 4.88
C CYS A 142 8.26 2.11 5.93
N GLN A 143 8.98 1.94 7.04
CA GLN A 143 9.09 2.96 8.07
C GLN A 143 9.69 4.27 7.54
N VAL A 144 10.71 4.20 6.68
CA VAL A 144 11.30 5.38 6.03
C VAL A 144 10.28 6.07 5.13
N ALA A 145 9.57 5.31 4.30
CA ALA A 145 8.52 5.84 3.42
C ALA A 145 7.39 6.50 4.23
N CYS A 146 6.96 5.85 5.31
CA CYS A 146 5.88 6.33 6.16
C CYS A 146 6.28 7.58 6.94
N HIS A 147 7.51 7.65 7.44
CA HIS A 147 8.01 8.86 8.08
C HIS A 147 8.03 10.05 7.09
N SER A 148 8.49 9.82 5.85
CA SER A 148 8.48 10.83 4.77
C SER A 148 7.07 11.37 4.50
N LEU A 149 6.06 10.49 4.48
CA LEU A 149 4.68 10.84 4.17
C LEU A 149 3.89 11.42 5.34
N PHE A 150 4.02 10.83 6.53
CA PHE A 150 3.14 11.07 7.67
C PHE A 150 3.76 11.92 8.79
N MET A 151 5.03 12.30 8.68
CA MET A 151 5.68 13.24 9.60
C MET A 151 6.03 14.56 8.89
N LYS A 152 5.17 14.98 7.97
CA LYS A 152 5.47 16.04 7.00
C LYS A 152 4.96 17.41 7.41
N TYR A 153 3.77 17.49 7.98
CA TYR A 153 3.10 18.75 8.30
C TYR A 153 2.88 18.88 9.81
N ASP A 154 2.86 20.11 10.30
CA ASP A 154 2.53 20.44 11.68
C ASP A 154 1.04 20.80 11.82
N LEU A 155 0.46 20.48 12.98
CA LEU A 155 -0.92 20.83 13.29
C LEU A 155 -1.12 22.33 13.43
N ASP A 156 -2.10 22.84 12.68
CA ASP A 156 -2.47 24.25 12.69
C ASP A 156 -2.89 24.66 14.11
N PRO A 157 -2.17 25.59 14.76
CA PRO A 157 -2.48 26.07 16.10
C PRO A 157 -3.89 26.67 16.24
N SER A 158 -4.50 27.09 15.13
CA SER A 158 -5.85 27.65 15.10
C SER A 158 -6.96 26.60 14.93
N SER A 159 -6.61 25.34 14.70
CA SER A 159 -7.58 24.26 14.52
C SER A 159 -8.16 23.77 15.86
N GLU A 160 -9.44 23.37 15.84
CA GLU A 160 -10.09 22.74 17.00
C GLU A 160 -9.34 21.48 17.47
N LEU A 161 -8.70 20.77 16.53
CA LEU A 161 -7.92 19.58 16.84
C LEU A 161 -6.66 19.93 17.64
N TYR A 162 -6.00 21.06 17.33
CA TYR A 162 -4.83 21.52 18.07
C TYR A 162 -5.18 21.84 19.51
N GLU A 163 -6.28 22.58 19.75
CA GLU A 163 -6.72 22.93 21.11
C GLU A 163 -6.88 21.69 22.00
N LYS A 164 -7.38 20.58 21.43
CA LYS A 164 -7.57 19.33 22.15
C LYS A 164 -6.28 18.54 22.33
N LEU A 165 -5.45 18.46 21.29
CA LEU A 165 -4.27 17.59 21.28
C LEU A 165 -3.01 18.23 21.87
N SER A 166 -2.86 19.56 21.80
CA SER A 166 -1.66 20.26 22.26
C SER A 166 -1.43 20.14 23.77
N CYS A 167 -2.49 19.86 24.52
CA CYS A 167 -2.44 19.65 25.96
C CYS A 167 -1.84 18.28 26.36
N LEU A 168 -1.66 17.36 25.40
CA LEU A 168 -1.16 16.02 25.64
C LEU A 168 0.38 16.00 25.55
N ALA A 169 1.03 16.09 26.71
CA ALA A 169 2.49 16.09 26.79
C ALA A 169 3.09 14.84 26.12
N GLY A 170 4.05 15.05 25.20
CA GLY A 170 4.74 13.98 24.48
C GLY A 170 4.00 13.45 23.25
N LEU A 171 2.77 13.92 22.97
CA LEU A 171 2.09 13.58 21.73
C LEU A 171 2.76 14.28 20.55
N ASN A 172 3.10 13.50 19.52
CA ASN A 172 3.58 14.04 18.27
C ASN A 172 2.42 14.69 17.51
N LEU A 173 2.53 15.99 17.20
CA LEU A 173 1.52 16.76 16.47
C LEU A 173 1.79 16.83 14.95
N LYS A 174 2.71 16.01 14.44
CA LYS A 174 2.97 15.88 13.01
C LYS A 174 2.03 14.88 12.34
N PHE A 175 1.69 15.15 11.09
CA PHE A 175 0.83 14.30 10.26
C PHE A 175 1.21 14.34 8.78
N GLY A 176 0.60 13.46 8.00
CA GLY A 176 0.63 13.47 6.55
C GLY A 176 -0.49 14.30 5.93
N ALA A 177 -0.53 14.35 4.61
CA ALA A 177 -1.59 15.07 3.90
C ALA A 177 -2.98 14.65 4.42
N HIS A 178 -3.91 15.61 4.50
CA HIS A 178 -5.29 15.38 4.98
C HIS A 178 -5.41 14.89 6.44
N LEU A 179 -4.45 15.27 7.30
CA LEU A 179 -4.42 14.90 8.73
C LEU A 179 -4.27 13.39 8.99
N ILE A 180 -3.72 12.65 8.02
CA ILE A 180 -3.52 11.21 8.15
C ILE A 180 -2.36 10.94 9.12
N THR A 181 -2.60 10.09 10.12
CA THR A 181 -1.58 9.65 11.08
C THR A 181 -1.00 8.30 10.69
N MET A 182 0.21 8.01 11.18
CA MET A 182 0.85 6.70 11.06
C MET A 182 0.66 5.93 12.37
N ASP A 183 0.36 4.64 12.24
CA ASP A 183 0.19 3.69 13.32
C ASP A 183 0.99 2.40 13.03
N PHE A 184 1.41 1.72 14.09
CA PHE A 184 2.11 0.44 14.01
C PHE A 184 1.36 -0.60 14.81
N ASP A 185 1.24 -1.82 14.27
CA ASP A 185 0.52 -2.87 14.98
C ASP A 185 1.22 -3.18 16.31
N PRO A 186 0.53 -2.97 17.46
CA PRO A 186 1.12 -3.09 18.79
C PRO A 186 1.63 -4.50 19.08
N LYS A 187 1.18 -5.53 18.36
CA LYS A 187 1.70 -6.91 18.47
C LYS A 187 3.20 -7.01 18.18
N HIS A 188 3.77 -6.06 17.41
CA HIS A 188 5.20 -6.04 17.12
C HIS A 188 6.01 -5.26 18.15
N LEU A 189 5.35 -4.39 18.92
CA LEU A 189 5.96 -3.60 20.01
C LEU A 189 5.98 -4.38 21.33
N VAL A 190 4.94 -5.19 21.58
CA VAL A 190 4.82 -6.04 22.76
C VAL A 190 5.05 -7.49 22.34
N LYS A 191 6.27 -7.99 22.57
CA LYS A 191 6.65 -9.40 22.34
C LYS A 191 6.41 -10.25 23.58
#